data_AF-A0A4Q7FAV4-F1
#
_entry.id   AF-A0A4Q7FAV4-F1
#
_cell.length_a   1.000
_cell.length_b   1.000
_cell.length_c   1.000
_cell.angle_alpha   90.00
_cell.angle_beta   90.00
_cell.angle_gamma   90.00
#
_symmetry.space_group_name_H-M   'P 1'
#
loop_
_entity.id
_entity.type
_entity.pdbx_description
1 polymer ?
#
loop_
_entity_poly.entity_id
_entity_poly.type
_entity_poly.pdbx_seq_one_letter_code
_entity_poly.pdbx_strand_id
1 'polypeptide(L)'
;MIREAGFGRIKMSCINPARVVLIACALSGTGLAVGGACFPRTIDDLKAGIDLGGGQLGALHMDLEPDLRLRRIEDCVSLLEGWIRVASDHGMSIEALPCAEAQSLAQGAVA
;
A
#
# COMPACT_ATOMS: atom_id res chain seq x y z
N MET A 1 -8.12 -14.26 -18.35
CA MET A 1 -7.31 -13.08 -17.93
C MET A 1 -8.07 -12.30 -16.85
N ILE A 2 -7.44 -11.65 -15.86
CA ILE A 2 -8.09 -11.16 -14.61
C ILE A 2 -9.47 -10.49 -14.80
N ARG A 3 -9.60 -9.59 -15.78
CA ARG A 3 -10.88 -8.90 -16.08
C ARG A 3 -11.98 -9.83 -16.60
N GLU A 4 -11.63 -10.82 -17.42
CA GLU A 4 -12.58 -11.81 -17.96
C GLU A 4 -13.14 -12.73 -16.86
N ALA A 5 -12.40 -12.87 -15.75
CA ALA A 5 -12.87 -13.56 -14.56
C ALA A 5 -13.81 -12.70 -13.69
N GLY A 6 -14.18 -11.49 -14.14
CA GLY A 6 -15.12 -10.60 -13.45
C GLY A 6 -14.48 -9.69 -12.39
N PHE A 7 -13.16 -9.68 -12.24
CA PHE A 7 -12.48 -8.77 -11.32
C PHE A 7 -12.37 -7.36 -11.90
N GLY A 8 -12.71 -6.35 -11.10
CA GLY A 8 -12.60 -4.94 -11.47
C GLY A 8 -11.33 -4.23 -10.98
N ARG A 9 -10.53 -4.89 -10.14
CA ARG A 9 -9.35 -4.29 -9.50
C ARG A 9 -8.26 -5.32 -9.26
N ILE A 10 -7.01 -4.87 -9.29
CA ILE A 10 -5.87 -5.60 -8.73
C ILE A 10 -5.20 -4.80 -7.62
N LYS A 11 -4.50 -5.51 -6.73
CA LYS A 11 -3.59 -4.91 -5.75
C LYS A 11 -2.16 -5.32 -6.09
N MET A 12 -1.20 -4.41 -5.96
CA MET A 12 0.21 -4.70 -6.24
C MET A 12 1.16 -3.88 -5.37
N SER A 13 2.39 -4.37 -5.20
CA SER A 13 3.43 -3.69 -4.43
C SER A 13 4.10 -2.55 -5.20
N CYS A 14 4.09 -1.34 -4.63
CA CYS A 14 4.69 -0.12 -5.17
C CYS A 14 6.06 0.17 -4.56
N ILE A 15 6.98 -0.81 -4.60
CA ILE A 15 8.34 -0.68 -4.03
C ILE A 15 9.47 -0.86 -5.04
N ASN A 16 9.15 -1.30 -6.26
CA ASN A 16 10.13 -1.51 -7.32
C ASN A 16 9.69 -0.73 -8.56
N PRO A 17 10.39 0.37 -8.93
CA PRO A 17 10.02 1.21 -10.05
C PRO A 17 9.89 0.46 -11.38
N ALA A 18 10.84 -0.45 -11.69
CA ALA A 18 10.82 -1.21 -12.94
C ALA A 18 9.59 -2.13 -13.04
N ARG A 19 9.21 -2.75 -11.91
CA ARG A 19 8.00 -3.58 -11.84
C ARG A 19 6.73 -2.75 -11.98
N VAL A 20 6.70 -1.57 -11.36
CA VAL A 20 5.56 -0.65 -11.44
C VAL A 20 5.34 -0.22 -12.90
N VAL A 21 6.39 0.18 -13.61
CA VAL A 21 6.31 0.54 -15.03
C VAL A 21 5.80 -0.63 -15.87
N LEU A 22 6.33 -1.83 -15.67
CA LEU A 22 5.90 -3.02 -16.42
C LEU A 22 4.41 -3.31 -16.21
N ILE A 23 3.92 -3.20 -14.97
CA ILE A 23 2.53 -3.46 -14.64
C ILE A 23 1.63 -2.34 -15.18
N ALA A 24 2.03 -1.07 -15.06
CA ALA A 24 1.30 0.05 -15.64
C ALA A 24 1.09 -0.13 -17.16
N CYS A 25 2.15 -0.54 -17.87
CA CYS A 25 2.06 -0.89 -19.29
C CYS A 25 1.08 -2.05 -19.54
N ALA A 26 1.15 -3.12 -18.75
CA ALA A 26 0.27 -4.28 -18.90
C ALA A 26 -1.21 -3.98 -18.60
N LEU A 27 -1.49 -3.01 -17.75
CA LEU A 27 -2.84 -2.59 -17.38
C LEU A 27 -3.43 -1.52 -18.30
N SER A 28 -2.63 -0.89 -19.14
CA SER A 28 -3.10 0.13 -20.07
C SER A 28 -4.20 -0.42 -21.00
N GLY A 29 -5.32 0.30 -21.09
CA GLY A 29 -6.51 -0.13 -21.86
C GLY A 29 -7.28 -1.31 -21.25
N THR A 30 -6.84 -1.84 -20.10
CA THR A 30 -7.51 -2.96 -19.44
C THR A 30 -8.65 -2.55 -18.52
N GLY A 31 -8.90 -1.26 -18.30
CA GLY A 31 -9.99 -0.79 -17.43
C GLY A 31 -9.99 -1.35 -16.00
N LEU A 32 -8.95 -2.08 -15.59
CA LEU A 32 -8.76 -2.59 -14.24
C LEU A 32 -8.30 -1.43 -13.37
N ALA A 33 -8.99 -1.20 -12.26
CA ALA A 33 -8.52 -0.29 -11.23
C ALA A 33 -7.30 -0.87 -10.50
N VAL A 34 -6.48 -0.01 -9.91
CA VAL A 34 -5.30 -0.44 -9.16
C VAL A 34 -5.33 0.08 -7.73
N GLY A 35 -5.08 -0.83 -6.79
CA GLY A 35 -4.63 -0.52 -5.45
C GLY A 35 -3.12 -0.72 -5.34
N GLY A 36 -2.44 0.24 -4.73
CA GLY A 36 -1.04 0.10 -4.40
C GLY A 36 -0.87 -0.45 -2.98
N ALA A 37 0.27 -1.07 -2.72
CA ALA A 37 0.68 -1.48 -1.39
C ALA A 37 2.15 -1.11 -1.18
N CYS A 38 2.52 -0.64 0.00
CA CYS A 38 3.91 -0.41 0.36
C CYS A 38 4.20 -0.84 1.80
N PHE A 39 5.49 -0.98 2.11
CA PHE A 39 5.97 -1.54 3.38
C PHE A 39 6.83 -0.51 4.11
N PRO A 40 6.26 0.64 4.50
CA PRO A 40 7.06 1.76 4.98
C PRO A 40 7.69 1.45 6.33
N ARG A 41 8.96 1.84 6.49
CA ARG A 41 9.65 1.92 7.79
C ARG A 41 9.73 3.35 8.30
N THR A 42 9.70 4.29 7.37
CA THR A 42 9.85 5.72 7.59
C THR A 42 8.77 6.51 6.84
N ILE A 43 8.75 7.83 7.04
CA ILE A 43 7.91 8.74 6.27
C ILE A 43 8.36 8.80 4.80
N ASP A 44 9.66 8.74 4.54
CA ASP A 44 10.18 8.84 3.16
C ASP A 44 9.91 7.56 2.36
N ASP A 45 9.86 6.40 3.01
CA ASP A 45 9.41 5.16 2.35
C ASP A 45 7.96 5.28 1.87
N LEU A 46 7.08 5.92 2.65
CA LEU A 46 5.70 6.15 2.25
C LEU A 46 5.65 7.11 1.04
N LYS A 47 6.40 8.21 1.07
CA LYS A 47 6.46 9.15 -0.07
C LYS A 47 6.89 8.44 -1.34
N ALA A 48 7.97 7.66 -1.28
CA ALA A 48 8.44 6.87 -2.42
C ALA A 48 7.36 5.88 -2.92
N GLY A 49 6.64 5.25 -2.00
CA GLY A 49 5.50 4.38 -2.34
C GLY A 49 4.36 5.12 -3.04
N ILE A 50 4.01 6.33 -2.57
CA ILE A 50 2.97 7.19 -3.17
C ILE A 50 3.41 7.68 -4.56
N ASP A 51 4.66 8.09 -4.73
CA ASP A 51 5.19 8.54 -6.02
C ASP A 51 5.10 7.43 -7.08
N LEU A 52 5.42 6.20 -6.69
CA LEU A 52 5.28 5.04 -7.56
C LEU A 52 3.81 4.65 -7.78
N GLY A 53 3.03 4.52 -6.71
CA GLY A 53 1.65 4.06 -6.77
C GLY A 53 0.70 5.08 -7.41
N GLY A 54 0.66 6.29 -6.87
CA GLY A 54 -0.17 7.36 -7.42
C GLY A 54 0.37 7.88 -8.74
N GLY A 55 1.66 8.24 -8.78
CA GLY A 55 2.26 8.95 -9.92
C GLY A 55 2.47 8.08 -11.17
N GLN A 56 2.95 6.84 -11.02
CA GLN A 56 3.27 5.98 -12.16
C GLN A 56 2.18 4.96 -12.48
N LEU A 57 1.51 4.45 -11.46
CA LEU A 57 0.54 3.36 -11.61
C LEU A 57 -0.92 3.84 -11.64
N GLY A 58 -1.21 5.05 -11.17
CA GLY A 58 -2.56 5.59 -11.07
C GLY A 58 -3.39 4.95 -9.95
N ALA A 59 -2.73 4.46 -8.89
CA ALA A 59 -3.43 3.94 -7.70
C ALA A 59 -4.16 5.08 -6.98
N LEU A 60 -5.41 4.82 -6.60
CA LEU A 60 -6.26 5.79 -5.85
C LEU A 60 -6.23 5.55 -4.34
N HIS A 61 -5.72 4.39 -3.91
CA HIS A 61 -5.51 4.05 -2.51
C HIS A 61 -4.21 3.24 -2.37
N MET A 62 -3.59 3.38 -1.21
CA MET A 62 -2.38 2.67 -0.82
C MET A 62 -2.59 1.92 0.48
N ASP A 63 -2.35 0.62 0.46
CA ASP A 63 -2.30 -0.17 1.68
C ASP A 63 -0.90 -0.10 2.28
N LEU A 64 -0.82 0.22 3.56
CA LEU A 64 0.43 0.28 4.30
C LEU A 64 0.57 -1.01 5.09
N GLU A 65 1.65 -1.75 4.85
CA GLU A 65 2.03 -2.95 5.60
C GLU A 65 3.37 -2.68 6.30
N PRO A 66 3.37 -1.99 7.46
CA PRO A 66 4.59 -1.53 8.12
C PRO A 66 5.60 -2.66 8.35
N ASP A 67 6.82 -2.50 7.84
CA ASP A 67 7.92 -3.45 8.05
C ASP A 67 8.77 -3.04 9.28
N LEU A 68 8.09 -2.89 10.40
CA LEU A 68 8.66 -2.44 11.66
C LEU A 68 7.87 -2.99 12.84
N ARG A 69 8.56 -3.14 13.97
CA ARG A 69 7.96 -3.60 15.23
C ARG A 69 8.31 -2.64 16.35
N LEU A 70 7.51 -1.59 16.48
CA LEU A 70 7.63 -0.65 17.59
C LEU A 70 7.13 -1.30 18.88
N ARG A 71 7.84 -1.02 19.98
CA ARG A 71 7.56 -1.61 21.30
C ARG A 71 6.82 -0.65 22.23
N ARG A 72 6.59 0.58 21.79
CA ARG A 72 5.91 1.64 22.54
C ARG A 72 4.80 2.24 21.70
N ILE A 73 3.67 2.50 22.35
CA ILE A 73 2.49 3.06 21.68
C ILE A 73 2.78 4.48 21.18
N GLU A 74 3.54 5.28 21.94
CA GLU A 74 3.89 6.65 21.54
C GLU A 74 4.69 6.71 20.22
N ASP A 75 5.57 5.74 19.99
CA ASP A 75 6.33 5.63 18.75
C ASP A 75 5.39 5.26 17.58
N CYS A 76 4.42 4.37 17.82
CA CYS A 76 3.40 4.01 16.82
C CYS A 76 2.54 5.21 16.43
N VAL A 77 2.05 5.97 17.41
CA VAL A 77 1.19 7.14 17.19
C VAL A 77 1.93 8.19 16.37
N SER A 78 3.16 8.51 16.76
CA SER A 78 3.99 9.50 16.06
C SER A 78 4.22 9.13 14.59
N LEU A 79 4.46 7.85 14.31
CA LEU A 79 4.66 7.36 12.94
C LEU A 79 3.36 7.40 12.13
N LEU A 80 2.24 6.95 12.70
CA LEU A 80 0.93 6.97 12.06
C LEU A 80 0.48 8.39 11.72
N GLU A 81 0.67 9.34 12.63
CA GLU A 81 0.38 10.76 12.38
C GLU A 81 1.19 11.31 11.21
N GLY A 82 2.48 10.97 11.15
CA GLY A 82 3.33 11.35 10.03
C GLY A 82 2.87 10.76 8.70
N TRP A 83 2.43 9.50 8.68
CA TRP A 83 1.87 8.88 7.48
C TRP A 83 0.54 9.49 7.05
N ILE A 84 -0.37 9.73 7.98
CA ILE A 84 -1.66 10.41 7.71
C ILE A 84 -1.40 11.78 7.08
N ARG A 85 -0.46 12.54 7.63
CA ARG A 85 -0.09 13.85 7.08
C ARG A 85 0.45 13.74 5.66
N VAL A 86 1.44 12.87 5.42
CA VAL A 86 2.01 12.69 4.08
C VAL A 86 0.96 12.25 3.07
N ALA A 87 0.11 11.29 3.44
CA ALA A 87 -0.96 10.82 2.58
C ALA A 87 -1.94 11.95 2.24
N SER A 88 -2.36 12.73 3.23
CA SER A 88 -3.22 13.90 3.06
C SER A 88 -2.59 14.95 2.15
N ASP A 89 -1.32 15.27 2.34
CA ASP A 89 -0.58 16.25 1.53
C ASP A 89 -0.50 15.84 0.04
N HIS A 90 -0.55 14.54 -0.25
CA HIS A 90 -0.53 13.99 -1.61
C HIS A 90 -1.94 13.63 -2.14
N GLY A 91 -3.01 13.90 -1.37
CA GLY A 91 -4.37 13.50 -1.75
C GLY A 91 -4.57 11.99 -1.87
N MET A 92 -3.73 11.20 -1.19
CA MET A 92 -3.74 9.75 -1.24
C MET A 92 -4.57 9.16 -0.10
N SER A 93 -5.49 8.24 -0.42
CA SER A 93 -6.16 7.43 0.60
C SER A 93 -5.22 6.32 1.07
N ILE A 94 -5.05 6.17 2.39
CA ILE A 94 -4.22 5.11 2.98
C ILE A 94 -5.02 4.21 3.92
N GLU A 95 -4.69 2.93 3.95
CA GLU A 95 -5.20 1.96 4.93
C GLU A 95 -4.01 1.22 5.57
N ALA A 96 -3.82 1.37 6.88
CA ALA A 96 -2.78 0.65 7.60
C ALA A 96 -3.26 -0.77 7.93
N LEU A 97 -2.63 -1.76 7.32
CA LEU A 97 -2.92 -3.17 7.56
C LEU A 97 -1.99 -3.72 8.64
N PRO A 98 -2.49 -4.59 9.53
CA PRO A 98 -1.64 -5.31 10.45
C PRO A 98 -0.66 -6.19 9.66
N CYS A 99 0.60 -6.24 10.11
CA CYS A 99 1.61 -7.10 9.52
C CYS A 99 1.10 -8.56 9.47
N ALA A 100 1.46 -9.33 8.44
CA ALA A 100 0.95 -10.69 8.22
C ALA A 100 1.08 -11.63 9.44
N GLU A 101 2.11 -11.45 10.26
CA GLU A 101 2.26 -12.19 11.52
C GLU A 101 1.21 -11.83 12.57
N ALA A 102 0.82 -10.55 12.66
CA ALA A 102 -0.28 -10.11 13.52
C ALA A 102 -1.64 -10.62 13.01
N GLN A 103 -1.81 -10.74 11.69
CA GLN A 103 -3.00 -11.35 11.10
C GLN A 103 -3.11 -12.85 11.43
N SER A 104 -2.00 -13.59 11.35
CA SER A 104 -1.93 -15.00 11.73
C SER A 104 -2.28 -15.21 13.20
N LEU A 105 -1.75 -14.37 14.10
CA LEU A 105 -2.08 -14.40 15.53
C LEU A 105 -3.56 -14.08 15.79
N ALA A 106 -4.14 -13.12 15.08
CA ALA A 106 -5.55 -12.77 15.20
C ALA A 106 -6.48 -13.88 14.68
N GLN A 107 -6.11 -14.55 13.58
CA GLN A 107 -6.87 -15.68 13.02
C GLN A 107 -6.76 -16.95 13.88
N GLY A 108 -5.63 -17.15 14.56
CA GLY A 108 -5.46 -18.25 15.52
C GLY A 108 -6.18 -18.06 16.86
N ALA A 109 -6.66 -16.86 17.17
CA ALA A 109 -7.40 -16.55 18.40
C ALA A 109 -8.93 -16.73 18.28
N VAL A 110 -9.42 -17.13 17.10
CA VAL A 110 -10.85 -17.41 16.81
C VAL A 110 -11.13 -18.93 16.75
N ALA A 111 -10.26 -19.74 17.36
CA ALA A 111 -10.43 -21.20 17.48
C ALA A 111 -10.67 -21.62 18.93
#